data_AF-A0A838VEY9-F1
#
_entry.id   AF-A0A838VEY9-F1
#
_cell.length_a   1.000
_cell.length_b   1.000
_cell.length_c   1.000
_cell.angle_alpha   90.00
_cell.angle_beta   90.00
_cell.angle_gamma   90.00
#
_symmetry.space_group_name_H-M   'P 1'
#
loop_
_entity.id
_entity.type
_entity.pdbx_description
1 polymer ?
#
loop_
_entity_poly.entity_id
_entity_poly.type
_entity_poly.pdbx_seq_one_letter_code
_entity_poly.pdbx_strand_id
1 'polypeptide(L)'
;MATQLAPTTTPAAKKRIRKVFGNIHEVVQMPNLIEVQRESYEQFLRSDPSTGYVSGLEKTLRGVFPIRDFAGTAELDFVHYELEDPKFDTEECRQRGITYAAPMRVTLRLIVFEVDSETETRSVLDIKEQDVYMGDMPLMTVNGTFIINGTERVIVSQMHRSPGVLFDHDRGKTHASGKFLFAARVIPYRGSWLDFEFDAKDIVNVRIDRKRKLPVTALLFALGLNSEEILHQFYSTVTWVRGQGGWQVPFVPDAWRNQKPTFDVINGATGEVVFPAGAKVSPRAANKAAKDGLAALLIPTEEIYGRYSALDLVNDKTGEIYIEAGDEVSAENLEKLDKAGIDRIELLDIDHVNTGPWMRNTLKADKAEDRDHALSDIYRVMRPGEPPTRETAESLFAGLFFDPDRYDLSAVGRVKLNMRLDLDAPDDHTTLRTEDILAVVKTLVGLKDGKGEIDDIDNLGNRRVRSVGELLENQYRVGLLRMERAVKERMSSVDVSTVMPNDLINAKPAVAAVREFFGSSQLSQFMDQTNPLSEVTHKRRVSAL
;
A
#
# COMPACT_ATOMS: atom_id res chain seq x y z
N MET A 1 4.24 -32.42 -6.73
CA MET A 1 4.00 -33.13 -8.01
C MET A 1 2.69 -33.90 -8.00
N ALA A 2 1.62 -33.42 -8.64
CA ALA A 2 0.44 -34.24 -8.90
C ALA A 2 0.76 -35.19 -10.06
N THR A 3 0.75 -36.50 -9.81
CA THR A 3 0.89 -37.52 -10.86
C THR A 3 -0.16 -37.25 -11.92
N GLN A 4 0.26 -36.87 -13.13
CA GLN A 4 -0.62 -36.81 -14.29
C GLN A 4 -1.25 -38.20 -14.44
N LEU A 5 -2.53 -38.31 -14.11
CA LEU A 5 -3.30 -39.51 -14.40
C LEU A 5 -3.23 -39.73 -15.90
N ALA A 6 -2.57 -40.82 -16.31
CA ALA A 6 -2.51 -41.22 -17.71
C ALA A 6 -3.93 -41.26 -18.30
N PRO A 7 -4.14 -40.75 -19.52
CA PRO A 7 -5.47 -40.75 -20.13
C PRO A 7 -5.93 -42.19 -20.27
N THR A 8 -6.89 -42.58 -19.43
CA THR A 8 -7.57 -43.86 -19.52
C THR A 8 -8.44 -43.78 -20.77
N THR A 9 -7.96 -44.34 -21.88
CA THR A 9 -8.75 -44.52 -23.10
C THR A 9 -9.93 -45.41 -22.76
N THR A 10 -11.06 -44.80 -22.42
CA THR A 10 -12.23 -45.53 -21.97
C THR A 10 -12.85 -46.27 -23.18
N PRO A 11 -13.16 -47.57 -23.11
CA PRO A 11 -13.81 -48.32 -24.19
C PRO A 11 -15.22 -47.81 -24.57
N ALA A 12 -15.77 -46.88 -23.78
CA ALA A 12 -17.13 -46.36 -23.89
C ALA A 12 -17.42 -45.61 -25.20
N ALA A 13 -16.41 -45.02 -25.85
CA ALA A 13 -16.58 -44.25 -27.08
C ALA A 13 -17.17 -45.08 -28.24
N LYS A 14 -16.97 -46.42 -28.24
CA LYS A 14 -17.53 -47.32 -29.25
C LYS A 14 -19.04 -47.57 -29.12
N LYS A 15 -19.64 -47.31 -27.94
CA LYS A 15 -21.07 -47.59 -27.68
C LYS A 15 -22.00 -46.48 -28.16
N ARG A 16 -21.56 -45.21 -28.18
CA ARG A 16 -22.38 -44.06 -28.59
C ARG A 16 -21.51 -42.95 -29.16
N ILE A 17 -21.59 -42.73 -30.47
CA ILE A 17 -20.86 -41.69 -31.18
C ILE A 17 -21.71 -40.41 -31.21
N ARG A 18 -21.19 -39.32 -30.65
CA ARG A 18 -21.82 -37.98 -30.75
C ARG A 18 -21.38 -37.33 -32.06
N LYS A 19 -22.33 -37.00 -32.95
CA LYS A 19 -22.05 -36.20 -34.15
C LYS A 19 -21.78 -34.75 -33.74
N VAL A 20 -20.60 -34.24 -34.08
CA VAL A 20 -20.17 -32.85 -33.82
C VAL A 20 -20.27 -32.06 -35.12
N PHE A 21 -20.91 -30.88 -35.08
CA PHE A 21 -21.12 -30.02 -36.26
C PHE A 21 -20.12 -28.85 -36.34
N GLY A 22 -19.26 -28.70 -35.34
CA GLY A 22 -18.25 -27.64 -35.31
C GLY A 22 -17.13 -27.92 -36.31
N ASN A 23 -16.79 -26.93 -37.13
CA ASN A 23 -15.68 -27.00 -38.09
C ASN A 23 -14.33 -26.55 -37.49
N ILE A 24 -14.36 -25.92 -36.31
CA ILE A 24 -13.18 -25.49 -35.57
C ILE A 24 -12.63 -26.70 -34.82
N HIS A 25 -11.36 -27.01 -35.06
CA HIS A 25 -10.67 -28.12 -34.42
C HIS A 25 -10.18 -27.69 -33.03
N GLU A 26 -10.32 -28.57 -32.03
CA GLU A 26 -9.83 -28.34 -30.68
C GLU A 26 -8.29 -28.36 -30.68
N VAL A 27 -7.67 -27.20 -30.50
CA VAL A 27 -6.20 -27.04 -30.50
C VAL A 27 -5.59 -27.35 -29.13
N VAL A 28 -6.36 -27.16 -28.06
CA VAL A 28 -5.93 -27.38 -26.67
C VAL A 28 -6.99 -28.23 -25.98
N GLN A 29 -6.55 -29.29 -25.31
CA GLN A 29 -7.45 -30.16 -24.54
C GLN A 29 -8.03 -29.42 -23.34
N MET A 30 -9.30 -29.69 -23.03
CA MET A 30 -9.94 -29.15 -21.84
C MET A 30 -9.15 -29.49 -20.56
N PRO A 31 -8.72 -28.49 -19.78
CA PRO A 31 -7.96 -28.73 -18.55
C PRO A 31 -8.86 -29.33 -17.47
N ASN A 32 -8.25 -29.84 -16.40
CA ASN A 32 -9.02 -30.31 -15.27
C ASN A 32 -9.71 -29.11 -14.57
N LEU A 33 -11.04 -29.15 -14.57
CA LEU A 33 -11.87 -28.03 -14.16
C LEU A 33 -11.75 -27.67 -12.66
N ILE A 34 -11.21 -28.56 -11.84
CA ILE A 34 -11.01 -28.35 -10.38
C ILE A 34 -9.53 -28.25 -9.99
N GLU A 35 -8.63 -28.25 -10.97
CA GLU A 35 -7.17 -28.27 -10.76
C GLU A 35 -6.69 -27.06 -9.96
N VAL A 36 -7.17 -25.86 -10.29
CA VAL A 36 -6.79 -24.61 -9.60
C VAL A 36 -6.99 -24.71 -8.07
N GLN A 37 -8.12 -25.27 -7.61
CA GLN A 37 -8.39 -25.40 -6.18
C GLN A 37 -7.49 -26.45 -5.53
N ARG A 38 -7.28 -27.58 -6.20
CA ARG A 38 -6.44 -28.68 -5.70
C ARG A 38 -4.98 -28.25 -5.62
N GLU A 39 -4.46 -27.68 -6.69
CA GLU A 39 -3.09 -27.22 -6.78
C GLU A 39 -2.83 -26.10 -5.78
N SER A 40 -3.73 -25.11 -5.67
CA SER A 40 -3.59 -24.03 -4.69
C SER A 40 -3.51 -24.56 -3.25
N TYR A 41 -4.31 -25.57 -2.90
CA TYR A 41 -4.29 -26.12 -1.56
C TYR A 41 -3.04 -26.97 -1.28
N GLU A 42 -2.61 -27.76 -2.27
CA GLU A 42 -1.39 -28.56 -2.16
C GLU A 42 -0.15 -27.67 -2.00
N GLN A 43 -0.08 -26.59 -2.79
CA GLN A 43 0.95 -25.55 -2.69
C GLN A 43 0.98 -24.86 -1.32
N PHE A 44 -0.17 -24.71 -0.66
CA PHE A 44 -0.22 -24.23 0.72
C PHE A 44 0.29 -25.29 1.70
N LEU A 45 -0.12 -26.56 1.56
CA LEU A 45 0.11 -27.60 2.57
C LEU A 45 1.50 -28.19 2.57
N ARG A 46 2.14 -28.42 1.41
CA ARG A 46 3.37 -29.24 1.31
C ARG A 46 4.47 -28.55 0.53
N SER A 47 5.66 -28.52 1.12
CA SER A 47 6.88 -28.11 0.44
C SER A 47 7.37 -29.25 -0.45
N ASP A 48 8.08 -28.92 -1.52
CA ASP A 48 8.68 -29.91 -2.43
C ASP A 48 10.19 -29.65 -2.55
N PRO A 49 11.00 -30.30 -1.69
CA PRO A 49 12.46 -30.14 -1.68
C PRO A 49 13.12 -30.48 -3.02
N SER A 50 12.49 -31.33 -3.85
CA SER A 50 13.04 -31.72 -5.16
C SER A 50 13.05 -30.58 -6.17
N THR A 51 12.14 -29.62 -6.01
CA THR A 51 12.02 -28.43 -6.86
C THR A 51 12.49 -27.16 -6.16
N GLY A 52 12.85 -27.23 -4.88
CA GLY A 52 13.12 -26.07 -4.03
C GLY A 52 11.86 -25.27 -3.67
N TYR A 53 10.67 -25.80 -3.91
CA TYR A 53 9.42 -25.11 -3.63
C TYR A 53 9.10 -25.13 -2.13
N VAL A 54 8.91 -23.95 -1.56
CA VAL A 54 8.50 -23.75 -0.16
C VAL A 54 7.01 -23.45 -0.09
N SER A 55 6.28 -24.24 0.70
CA SER A 55 4.82 -24.14 0.84
C SER A 55 4.37 -22.84 1.51
N GLY A 56 3.11 -22.47 1.29
CA GLY A 56 2.49 -21.34 2.00
C GLY A 56 2.51 -21.52 3.52
N LEU A 57 2.31 -22.75 4.00
CA LEU A 57 2.38 -23.08 5.43
C LEU A 57 3.79 -22.87 5.99
N GLU A 58 4.83 -23.36 5.30
CA GLU A 58 6.21 -23.18 5.73
C GLU A 58 6.63 -21.70 5.69
N LYS A 59 6.28 -20.98 4.62
CA LYS A 59 6.48 -19.52 4.53
C LYS A 59 5.83 -18.77 5.68
N THR A 60 4.66 -19.23 6.11
CA THR A 60 3.92 -18.61 7.22
C THR A 60 4.59 -18.88 8.56
N LEU A 61 5.09 -20.09 8.79
CA LEU A 61 5.86 -20.43 9.99
C LEU A 61 7.19 -19.66 10.02
N ARG A 62 7.98 -19.71 8.95
CA ARG A 62 9.24 -18.95 8.81
C ARG A 62 9.07 -17.43 8.84
N GLY A 63 7.87 -16.93 8.56
CA GLY A 63 7.57 -15.50 8.67
C GLY A 63 7.26 -15.04 10.09
N VAL A 64 7.06 -15.95 11.04
CA VAL A 64 6.79 -15.62 12.46
C VAL A 64 7.93 -16.08 13.37
N PHE A 65 8.59 -17.19 13.03
CA PHE A 65 9.80 -17.66 13.69
C PHE A 65 11.05 -17.10 12.99
N PRO A 66 12.12 -16.78 13.72
CA PRO A 66 12.32 -17.03 15.14
C PRO A 66 11.63 -16.01 16.06
N ILE A 67 11.10 -16.49 17.18
CA ILE A 67 10.47 -15.66 18.21
C ILE A 67 11.51 -15.39 19.30
N ARG A 68 11.86 -14.12 19.49
CA ARG A 68 12.79 -13.67 20.53
C ARG A 68 12.07 -13.05 21.72
N ASP A 69 12.58 -13.29 22.92
CA ASP A 69 12.13 -12.59 24.13
C ASP A 69 12.53 -11.10 24.12
N PHE A 70 12.00 -10.31 25.06
CA PHE A 70 12.30 -8.89 25.13
C PHE A 70 13.75 -8.59 25.56
N ALA A 71 14.36 -9.47 26.36
CA ALA A 71 15.73 -9.30 26.84
C ALA A 71 16.78 -9.89 25.89
N GLY A 72 16.38 -10.62 24.85
CA GLY A 72 17.29 -11.30 23.92
C GLY A 72 18.02 -12.50 24.53
N THR A 73 17.52 -13.04 25.64
CA THR A 73 18.07 -14.19 26.36
C THR A 73 17.58 -15.54 25.82
N ALA A 74 16.52 -15.54 25.02
CA ALA A 74 15.93 -16.76 24.48
C ALA A 74 15.39 -16.56 23.07
N GLU A 75 15.58 -17.56 22.22
CA GLU A 75 15.05 -17.61 20.87
C GLU A 75 14.38 -18.96 20.64
N LEU A 76 13.10 -18.92 20.23
CA LEU A 76 12.37 -20.09 19.80
C LEU A 76 12.32 -20.08 18.28
N ASP A 77 12.94 -21.07 17.65
CA ASP A 77 13.09 -21.18 16.20
C ASP A 77 12.31 -22.37 15.62
N PHE A 78 11.97 -22.26 14.34
CA PHE A 78 11.26 -23.26 13.56
C PHE A 78 12.24 -24.08 12.71
N VAL A 79 12.23 -25.40 12.91
CA VAL A 79 13.07 -26.33 12.14
C VAL A 79 12.33 -26.83 10.91
N HIS A 80 11.26 -27.59 11.13
CA HIS A 80 10.39 -28.13 10.07
C HIS A 80 9.00 -28.49 10.62
N TYR A 81 8.07 -28.82 9.73
CA TYR A 81 6.75 -29.34 10.08
C TYR A 81 6.49 -30.68 9.39
N GLU A 82 5.64 -31.49 10.02
CA GLU A 82 5.16 -32.76 9.49
C GLU A 82 3.63 -32.79 9.59
N LEU A 83 3.00 -33.28 8.51
CA LEU A 83 1.58 -33.61 8.49
C LEU A 83 1.47 -35.12 8.57
N GLU A 84 1.00 -35.62 9.71
CA GLU A 84 0.72 -37.05 9.90
C GLU A 84 -0.45 -37.49 9.01
N ASP A 85 -0.59 -38.80 8.82
CA ASP A 85 -1.73 -39.36 8.10
C ASP A 85 -3.06 -39.06 8.83
N PRO A 86 -4.16 -38.81 8.07
CA PRO A 86 -5.46 -38.60 8.67
C PRO A 86 -5.90 -39.85 9.43
N LYS A 87 -6.40 -39.66 10.66
CA LYS A 87 -6.84 -40.75 11.54
C LYS A 87 -8.01 -41.57 10.99
N PHE A 88 -8.80 -40.96 10.12
CA PHE A 88 -10.02 -41.52 9.53
C PHE A 88 -10.08 -41.15 8.05
N ASP A 89 -10.68 -42.01 7.24
CA ASP A 89 -10.92 -41.71 5.84
C ASP A 89 -12.14 -40.80 5.63
N THR A 90 -12.40 -40.41 4.38
CA THR A 90 -13.51 -39.52 4.03
C THR A 90 -14.90 -40.12 4.30
N GLU A 91 -15.06 -41.44 4.25
CA GLU A 91 -16.35 -42.09 4.48
C GLU A 91 -16.66 -42.14 5.99
N GLU A 92 -15.67 -42.51 6.79
CA GLU A 92 -15.77 -42.50 8.24
C GLU A 92 -16.04 -41.09 8.79
N CYS A 93 -15.35 -40.07 8.25
CA CYS A 93 -15.59 -38.68 8.67
C CYS A 93 -17.04 -38.23 8.45
N ARG A 94 -17.63 -38.60 7.30
CA ARG A 94 -19.05 -38.32 7.00
C ARG A 94 -19.99 -39.03 7.96
N GLN A 95 -19.78 -40.32 8.19
CA GLN A 95 -20.65 -41.13 9.06
C GLN A 95 -20.59 -40.69 10.53
N ARG A 96 -19.39 -40.36 11.02
CA ARG A 96 -19.16 -40.00 12.42
C ARG A 96 -19.41 -38.51 12.72
N GLY A 97 -19.65 -37.67 11.71
CA GLY A 97 -19.87 -36.24 11.92
C GLY A 97 -18.60 -35.48 12.31
N ILE A 98 -17.42 -35.96 11.90
CA ILE A 98 -16.11 -35.36 12.25
C ILE A 98 -15.45 -34.72 11.02
N THR A 99 -14.43 -33.90 11.27
CA THR A 99 -13.66 -33.23 10.20
C THR A 99 -12.60 -34.17 9.64
N TYR A 100 -12.45 -34.20 8.31
CA TYR A 100 -11.35 -34.90 7.64
C TYR A 100 -10.08 -34.03 7.69
N ALA A 101 -9.11 -34.43 8.50
CA ALA A 101 -7.93 -33.64 8.80
C ALA A 101 -6.71 -34.52 9.14
N ALA A 102 -5.52 -33.95 8.94
CA ALA A 102 -4.23 -34.51 9.34
C ALA A 102 -3.71 -33.79 10.60
N PRO A 103 -3.24 -34.53 11.63
CA PRO A 103 -2.50 -33.93 12.73
C PRO A 103 -1.22 -33.25 12.23
N MET A 104 -1.00 -32.01 12.62
CA MET A 104 0.21 -31.26 12.28
C MET A 104 1.14 -31.18 13.48
N ARG A 105 2.38 -31.65 13.30
CA ARG A 105 3.46 -31.46 14.27
C ARG A 105 4.48 -30.49 13.71
N VAL A 106 5.04 -29.68 14.59
CA VAL A 106 6.08 -28.70 14.26
C VAL A 106 7.26 -28.92 15.19
N THR A 107 8.42 -29.17 14.61
CA THR A 107 9.68 -29.31 15.34
C THR A 107 10.25 -27.94 15.61
N LEU A 108 10.42 -27.64 16.89
CA LEU A 108 10.81 -26.33 17.38
C LEU A 108 12.05 -26.44 18.22
N ARG A 109 12.90 -25.44 18.10
CA ARG A 109 14.19 -25.37 18.79
C ARG A 109 14.23 -24.14 19.68
N LEU A 110 14.28 -24.36 20.98
CA LEU A 110 14.51 -23.30 21.96
C LEU A 110 16.01 -23.18 22.21
N ILE A 111 16.56 -22.01 21.91
CA ILE A 111 17.96 -21.64 22.11
C ILE A 111 18.00 -20.63 23.25
N VAL A 112 18.74 -20.96 24.31
CA VAL A 112 18.96 -20.07 25.46
C VAL A 112 20.34 -19.46 25.33
N PHE A 113 20.42 -18.14 25.50
CA PHE A 113 21.66 -17.38 25.45
C PHE A 113 22.07 -16.92 26.84
N GLU A 114 23.37 -16.99 27.11
CA GLU A 114 24.01 -16.20 28.16
C GLU A 114 24.44 -14.87 27.54
N VAL A 115 24.00 -13.76 28.15
CA VAL A 115 24.32 -12.40 27.70
C VAL A 115 25.32 -11.82 28.69
N ASP A 116 26.55 -11.57 28.23
CA ASP A 116 27.56 -10.88 29.03
C ASP A 116 27.18 -9.40 29.18
N SER A 117 26.98 -8.96 30.42
CA SER A 117 26.59 -7.59 30.78
C SER A 117 27.62 -6.52 30.44
N GLU A 118 28.89 -6.88 30.22
CA GLU A 118 29.96 -5.92 29.88
C GLU A 118 30.23 -5.81 28.38
N THR A 119 30.03 -6.89 27.62
CA THR A 119 30.38 -6.95 26.19
C THR A 119 29.19 -7.06 25.24
N GLU A 120 27.97 -7.25 25.77
CA GLU A 120 26.73 -7.55 25.04
C GLU A 120 26.86 -8.76 24.08
N THR A 121 27.93 -9.56 24.23
CA THR A 121 28.12 -10.76 23.41
C THR A 121 27.21 -11.87 23.90
N ARG A 122 26.59 -12.59 22.95
CA ARG A 122 25.66 -13.68 23.22
C ARG A 122 26.34 -15.01 22.97
N SER A 123 26.45 -15.84 24.00
CA SER A 123 26.89 -17.23 23.89
C SER A 123 25.72 -18.17 24.07
N VAL A 124 25.66 -19.24 23.28
CA VAL A 124 24.62 -20.26 23.41
C VAL A 124 24.88 -21.07 24.68
N LEU A 125 23.91 -21.07 25.61
CA LEU A 125 23.95 -21.82 26.85
C LEU A 125 23.35 -23.23 26.67
N ASP A 126 22.18 -23.31 26.06
CA ASP A 126 21.44 -24.57 25.90
C ASP A 126 20.58 -24.56 24.63
N ILE A 127 20.37 -25.75 24.05
CA ILE A 127 19.51 -25.97 22.88
C ILE A 127 18.58 -27.15 23.15
N LYS A 128 17.28 -26.89 23.14
CA LYS A 128 16.23 -27.91 23.34
C LYS A 128 15.35 -28.00 22.10
N GLU A 129 15.27 -29.18 21.50
CA GLU A 129 14.45 -29.44 20.32
C GLU A 129 13.29 -30.39 20.67
N GLN A 130 12.09 -30.08 20.19
CA GLN A 130 10.89 -30.88 20.47
C GLN A 130 9.81 -30.76 19.38
N ASP A 131 9.10 -31.86 19.12
CA ASP A 131 7.93 -31.89 18.24
C ASP A 131 6.65 -31.52 18.99
N VAL A 132 6.12 -30.34 18.66
CA VAL A 132 4.91 -29.79 19.27
C VAL A 132 3.72 -30.01 18.35
N TYR A 133 2.60 -30.49 18.91
CA TYR A 133 1.36 -30.62 18.17
C TYR A 133 0.69 -29.24 17.97
N MET A 134 0.49 -28.86 16.72
CA MET A 134 -0.02 -27.53 16.32
C MET A 134 -1.46 -27.56 15.80
N GLY A 135 -2.16 -28.68 16.00
CA GLY A 135 -3.56 -28.85 15.63
C GLY A 135 -3.80 -29.75 14.43
N ASP A 136 -5.07 -30.04 14.17
CA ASP A 136 -5.50 -30.80 13.00
C ASP A 136 -5.72 -29.83 11.83
N MET A 137 -5.04 -30.07 10.70
CA MET A 137 -5.20 -29.33 9.46
C MET A 137 -6.22 -30.04 8.56
N PRO A 138 -7.36 -29.41 8.21
CA PRO A 138 -8.33 -30.01 7.30
C PRO A 138 -7.68 -30.41 5.97
N LEU A 139 -8.06 -31.56 5.41
CA LEU A 139 -7.52 -32.03 4.14
C LEU A 139 -8.55 -31.87 3.02
N MET A 140 -8.06 -31.56 1.83
CA MET A 140 -8.90 -31.51 0.64
C MET A 140 -9.09 -32.92 0.06
N THR A 141 -10.33 -33.26 -0.27
CA THR A 141 -10.65 -34.53 -0.95
C THR A 141 -10.16 -34.50 -2.40
N VAL A 142 -10.13 -35.68 -3.04
CA VAL A 142 -9.79 -35.83 -4.47
C VAL A 142 -10.67 -34.97 -5.39
N ASN A 143 -11.90 -34.65 -4.93
CA ASN A 143 -12.89 -33.89 -5.67
C ASN A 143 -12.82 -32.37 -5.41
N GLY A 144 -11.84 -31.88 -4.65
CA GLY A 144 -11.69 -30.45 -4.36
C GLY A 144 -12.68 -29.92 -3.31
N THR A 145 -13.04 -30.75 -2.33
CA THR A 145 -14.00 -30.43 -1.25
C THR A 145 -13.34 -30.66 0.11
N PHE A 146 -13.98 -30.17 1.18
CA PHE A 146 -13.57 -30.40 2.56
C PHE A 146 -14.71 -31.06 3.33
N ILE A 147 -14.40 -31.99 4.22
CA ILE A 147 -15.40 -32.55 5.15
C ILE A 147 -15.20 -31.88 6.49
N ILE A 148 -16.14 -31.01 6.87
CA ILE A 148 -16.12 -30.27 8.14
C ILE A 148 -17.33 -30.71 8.96
N ASN A 149 -17.09 -31.30 10.14
CA ASN A 149 -18.13 -31.88 10.99
C ASN A 149 -19.09 -32.82 10.23
N GLY A 150 -18.54 -33.70 9.39
CA GLY A 150 -19.29 -34.65 8.55
C GLY A 150 -19.97 -34.07 7.30
N THR A 151 -20.01 -32.74 7.14
CA THR A 151 -20.63 -32.09 5.97
C THR A 151 -19.60 -31.68 4.92
N GLU A 152 -19.93 -31.87 3.65
CA GLU A 152 -19.09 -31.40 2.55
C GLU A 152 -19.22 -29.90 2.33
N ARG A 153 -18.06 -29.25 2.26
CA ARG A 153 -17.91 -27.83 2.03
C ARG A 153 -16.99 -27.55 0.86
N VAL A 154 -17.22 -26.41 0.21
CA VAL A 154 -16.40 -25.87 -0.87
C VAL A 154 -15.93 -24.49 -0.44
N ILE A 155 -14.64 -24.22 -0.63
CA ILE A 155 -14.09 -22.87 -0.46
C ILE A 155 -14.14 -22.15 -1.80
N VAL A 156 -14.96 -21.11 -1.88
CA VAL A 156 -15.12 -20.29 -3.08
C VAL A 156 -13.92 -19.35 -3.21
N SER A 157 -13.35 -19.25 -4.42
CA SER A 157 -12.24 -18.33 -4.66
C SER A 157 -12.71 -16.87 -4.54
N GLN A 158 -11.88 -16.00 -3.97
CA GLN A 158 -12.23 -14.60 -3.71
C GLN A 158 -11.61 -13.68 -4.76
N MET A 159 -12.42 -12.85 -5.41
CA MET A 159 -11.95 -11.72 -6.23
C MET A 159 -11.85 -10.47 -5.37
N HIS A 160 -10.64 -9.98 -5.18
CA HIS A 160 -10.36 -8.74 -4.47
C HIS A 160 -9.56 -7.78 -5.36
N ARG A 161 -9.37 -6.54 -4.90
CA ARG A 161 -8.51 -5.58 -5.60
C ARG A 161 -7.05 -6.02 -5.47
N SER A 162 -6.33 -6.05 -6.59
CA SER A 162 -4.90 -6.36 -6.58
C SER A 162 -4.12 -5.34 -5.75
N PRO A 163 -3.02 -5.73 -5.10
CA PRO A 163 -2.09 -4.78 -4.49
C PRO A 163 -1.56 -3.76 -5.51
N GLY A 164 -1.22 -2.55 -5.05
CA GLY A 164 -0.73 -1.44 -5.87
C GLY A 164 -1.44 -0.13 -5.55
N VAL A 165 -1.34 0.86 -6.46
CA VAL A 165 -2.06 2.13 -6.37
C VAL A 165 -3.22 2.18 -7.37
N LEU A 166 -4.32 2.81 -6.98
CA LEU A 166 -5.48 3.08 -7.84
C LEU A 166 -5.90 4.55 -7.71
N PHE A 167 -6.15 5.20 -8.83
CA PHE A 167 -6.69 6.57 -8.91
C PHE A 167 -8.11 6.56 -9.46
N ASP A 168 -9.04 7.27 -8.83
CA ASP A 168 -10.44 7.36 -9.26
C ASP A 168 -11.05 8.71 -8.87
N HIS A 169 -12.27 8.99 -9.31
CA HIS A 169 -13.09 10.10 -8.81
C HIS A 169 -14.54 9.67 -8.59
N ASP A 170 -15.24 10.40 -7.73
CA ASP A 170 -16.64 10.15 -7.37
C ASP A 170 -17.67 10.37 -8.50
N ARG A 171 -17.21 10.74 -9.71
CA ARG A 171 -18.04 11.19 -10.85
C ARG A 171 -19.03 12.30 -10.48
N GLY A 172 -18.68 13.13 -9.49
CA GLY A 172 -19.49 14.26 -9.03
C GLY A 172 -20.74 13.84 -8.25
N LYS A 173 -20.81 12.59 -7.80
CA LYS A 173 -21.98 12.05 -7.08
C LYS A 173 -22.00 12.43 -5.61
N THR A 174 -20.85 12.68 -4.99
CA THR A 174 -20.75 12.86 -3.54
C THR A 174 -21.09 14.28 -3.09
N HIS A 175 -20.78 15.29 -3.91
CA HIS A 175 -21.03 16.69 -3.57
C HIS A 175 -22.09 17.33 -4.47
N ALA A 176 -22.99 18.14 -3.88
CA ALA A 176 -24.11 18.76 -4.60
C ALA A 176 -23.69 19.70 -5.75
N SER A 177 -22.46 20.24 -5.70
CA SER A 177 -21.93 21.07 -6.79
C SER A 177 -21.57 20.27 -8.05
N GLY A 178 -21.64 18.94 -8.02
CA GLY A 178 -21.22 18.08 -9.14
C GLY A 178 -19.71 18.06 -9.38
N LYS A 179 -18.92 18.63 -8.47
CA LYS A 179 -17.47 18.70 -8.57
C LYS A 179 -16.86 17.33 -8.38
N PHE A 180 -15.92 16.97 -9.25
CA PHE A 180 -15.21 15.70 -9.14
C PHE A 180 -14.24 15.74 -7.96
N LEU A 181 -14.39 14.77 -7.07
CA LEU A 181 -13.50 14.52 -5.96
C LEU A 181 -12.59 13.36 -6.34
N PHE A 182 -11.33 13.68 -6.63
CA PHE A 182 -10.31 12.70 -6.96
C PHE A 182 -9.80 12.03 -5.70
N ALA A 183 -9.48 10.74 -5.81
CA ALA A 183 -8.90 9.95 -4.75
C ALA A 183 -7.82 9.02 -5.31
N ALA A 184 -6.83 8.74 -4.48
CA ALA A 184 -5.83 7.71 -4.71
C ALA A 184 -5.86 6.72 -3.56
N ARG A 185 -5.69 5.43 -3.84
CA ARG A 185 -5.69 4.38 -2.83
C ARG A 185 -4.52 3.45 -3.05
N VAL A 186 -3.65 3.34 -2.05
CA VAL A 186 -2.56 2.36 -2.01
C VAL A 186 -3.03 1.15 -1.22
N ILE A 187 -3.13 0.02 -1.91
CA ILE A 187 -3.60 -1.26 -1.40
C ILE A 187 -2.38 -2.16 -1.22
N PRO A 188 -1.98 -2.49 0.01
CA PRO A 188 -0.95 -3.51 0.21
C PRO A 188 -1.51 -4.91 -0.01
N TYR A 189 -0.60 -5.86 -0.23
CA TYR A 189 -0.92 -7.28 -0.07
C TYR A 189 -1.25 -7.58 1.41
N ARG A 190 -0.47 -7.00 2.31
CA ARG A 190 -0.61 -7.08 3.76
C ARG A 190 -0.12 -5.78 4.41
N GLY A 191 -0.86 -5.28 5.40
CA GLY A 191 -0.52 -4.04 6.10
C GLY A 191 -1.63 -3.00 5.99
N SER A 192 -1.34 -1.77 6.44
CA SER A 192 -2.32 -0.69 6.52
C SER A 192 -2.61 -0.05 5.16
N TRP A 193 -3.87 0.29 4.90
CA TRP A 193 -4.25 0.97 3.65
C TRP A 193 -3.99 2.47 3.76
N LEU A 194 -3.51 3.08 2.68
CA LEU A 194 -3.38 4.54 2.53
C LEU A 194 -4.39 5.03 1.50
N ASP A 195 -5.36 5.81 1.97
CA ASP A 195 -6.35 6.48 1.14
C ASP A 195 -6.07 7.98 1.11
N PHE A 196 -5.88 8.56 -0.07
CA PHE A 196 -5.76 9.99 -0.31
C PHE A 196 -7.00 10.48 -1.03
N GLU A 197 -7.57 11.61 -0.61
CA GLU A 197 -8.80 12.14 -1.21
C GLU A 197 -8.85 13.66 -1.15
N PHE A 198 -9.34 14.26 -2.22
CA PHE A 198 -9.76 15.66 -2.21
C PHE A 198 -11.11 15.81 -1.52
N ASP A 199 -11.26 16.86 -0.72
CA ASP A 199 -12.56 17.29 -0.23
C ASP A 199 -13.20 18.37 -1.14
N ALA A 200 -14.41 18.81 -0.78
CA ALA A 200 -15.11 19.84 -1.55
C ALA A 200 -14.38 21.20 -1.56
N LYS A 201 -13.55 21.46 -0.54
CA LYS A 201 -12.74 22.69 -0.38
C LYS A 201 -11.37 22.60 -1.06
N ASP A 202 -11.13 21.54 -1.83
CA ASP A 202 -9.84 21.22 -2.47
C ASP A 202 -8.67 21.01 -1.50
N ILE A 203 -8.96 20.59 -0.27
CA ILE A 203 -7.95 20.14 0.68
C ILE A 203 -7.65 18.67 0.43
N VAL A 204 -6.37 18.33 0.29
CA VAL A 204 -5.91 16.96 0.12
C VAL A 204 -5.80 16.30 1.49
N ASN A 205 -6.57 15.26 1.71
CA ASN A 205 -6.60 14.53 2.97
C ASN A 205 -6.04 13.13 2.80
N VAL A 206 -5.52 12.56 3.88
CA VAL A 206 -5.12 11.16 4.01
C VAL A 206 -5.96 10.47 5.09
N ARG A 207 -6.23 9.18 4.87
CA ARG A 207 -6.80 8.25 5.85
C ARG A 207 -5.95 6.98 5.88
N ILE A 208 -5.57 6.57 7.09
CA ILE A 208 -4.90 5.29 7.33
C ILE A 208 -5.97 4.31 7.80
N ASP A 209 -6.09 3.14 7.16
CA ASP A 209 -7.08 2.09 7.48
C ASP A 209 -8.53 2.60 7.56
N ARG A 210 -8.88 3.57 6.70
CA ARG A 210 -10.21 4.22 6.65
C ARG A 210 -10.62 4.89 7.97
N LYS A 211 -9.66 5.25 8.84
CA LYS A 211 -9.90 6.02 10.06
C LYS A 211 -10.13 7.51 9.75
N ARG A 212 -10.10 8.35 10.79
CA ARG A 212 -10.33 9.80 10.69
C ARG A 212 -9.41 10.44 9.64
N LYS A 213 -9.93 11.41 8.88
CA LYS A 213 -9.15 12.22 7.94
C LYS A 213 -8.09 13.04 8.70
N LEU A 214 -6.92 13.15 8.10
CA LEU A 214 -5.88 14.12 8.41
C LEU A 214 -5.51 14.87 7.11
N PRO A 215 -5.06 16.13 7.17
CA PRO A 215 -4.41 16.76 6.02
C PRO A 215 -3.23 15.90 5.54
N VAL A 216 -3.00 15.82 4.23
CA VAL A 216 -1.91 14.99 3.71
C VAL A 216 -0.54 15.50 4.15
N THR A 217 -0.41 16.81 4.41
CA THR A 217 0.80 17.45 4.91
C THR A 217 1.25 16.88 6.26
N ALA A 218 0.33 16.47 7.14
CA ALA A 218 0.69 15.76 8.37
C ALA A 218 1.43 14.44 8.08
N LEU A 219 1.06 13.71 7.02
CA LEU A 219 1.84 12.54 6.60
C LEU A 219 3.22 12.95 6.10
N LEU A 220 3.34 14.04 5.33
CA LEU A 220 4.60 14.51 4.78
C LEU A 220 5.56 15.01 5.87
N PHE A 221 5.06 15.72 6.87
CA PHE A 221 5.82 16.09 8.06
C PHE A 221 6.30 14.85 8.81
N ALA A 222 5.45 13.82 8.98
CA ALA A 222 5.84 12.56 9.61
C ALA A 222 6.96 11.82 8.86
N LEU A 223 7.00 11.93 7.52
CA LEU A 223 8.07 11.42 6.66
C LEU A 223 9.38 12.22 6.78
N GLY A 224 9.35 13.36 7.45
CA GLY A 224 10.53 14.19 7.73
C GLY A 224 10.70 15.40 6.85
N LEU A 225 9.73 15.72 5.98
CA LEU A 225 9.78 16.94 5.17
C LEU A 225 9.36 18.15 6.00
N ASN A 226 9.95 19.31 5.74
CA ASN A 226 9.48 20.60 6.24
C ASN A 226 8.55 21.31 5.25
N SER A 227 8.00 22.47 5.63
CA SER A 227 7.08 23.25 4.79
C SER A 227 7.67 23.63 3.43
N GLU A 228 8.93 24.09 3.39
CA GLU A 228 9.61 24.50 2.16
C GLU A 228 9.85 23.30 1.23
N GLU A 229 10.33 22.19 1.77
CA GLU A 229 10.57 20.94 1.04
C GLU A 229 9.26 20.38 0.46
N ILE A 230 8.17 20.45 1.22
CA ILE A 230 6.84 20.10 0.71
C ILE A 230 6.50 20.99 -0.48
N LEU A 231 6.61 22.32 -0.36
CA LEU A 231 6.28 23.22 -1.45
C LEU A 231 7.16 22.99 -2.68
N HIS A 232 8.47 22.83 -2.52
CA HIS A 232 9.41 22.52 -3.60
C HIS A 232 9.13 21.18 -4.29
N GLN A 233 8.61 20.19 -3.56
CA GLN A 233 8.29 18.88 -4.14
C GLN A 233 7.11 18.94 -5.13
N PHE A 234 6.13 19.81 -4.86
CA PHE A 234 4.89 19.90 -5.63
C PHE A 234 4.83 21.08 -6.60
N TYR A 235 5.63 22.13 -6.39
CA TYR A 235 5.61 23.34 -7.19
C TYR A 235 6.99 23.65 -7.76
N SER A 236 7.02 24.14 -9.00
CA SER A 236 8.20 24.83 -9.53
C SER A 236 8.25 26.23 -8.93
N THR A 237 9.44 26.83 -8.88
CA THR A 237 9.63 28.20 -8.40
C THR A 237 10.04 29.13 -9.53
N VAL A 238 9.66 30.39 -9.40
CA VAL A 238 10.05 31.46 -10.31
C VAL A 238 10.74 32.54 -9.49
N THR A 239 11.95 32.92 -9.89
CA THR A 239 12.69 34.00 -9.26
C THR A 239 12.23 35.35 -9.82
N TRP A 240 11.82 36.24 -8.93
CA TRP A 240 11.46 37.62 -9.20
C TRP A 240 12.60 38.52 -8.69
N VAL A 241 13.16 39.33 -9.58
CA VAL A 241 14.26 40.26 -9.26
C VAL A 241 13.79 41.70 -9.46
N ARG A 242 14.10 42.60 -8.53
CA ARG A 242 13.64 43.99 -8.60
C ARG A 242 14.22 44.68 -9.84
N GLY A 243 13.35 45.30 -10.63
CA GLY A 243 13.71 46.10 -11.80
C GLY A 243 13.28 47.57 -11.64
N GLN A 244 13.73 48.43 -12.56
CA GLN A 244 13.23 49.81 -12.59
C GLN A 244 11.73 49.82 -12.93
N GLY A 245 10.89 50.20 -11.97
CA GLY A 245 9.43 50.30 -12.15
C GLY A 245 8.66 48.98 -12.04
N GLY A 246 9.28 47.90 -11.56
CA GLY A 246 8.61 46.61 -11.40
C GLY A 246 9.53 45.45 -11.04
N TRP A 247 9.21 44.26 -11.52
CA TRP A 247 9.93 43.00 -11.29
C TRP A 247 10.35 42.36 -12.61
N GLN A 248 11.58 41.87 -12.66
CA GLN A 248 12.11 41.05 -13.72
C GLN A 248 11.84 39.56 -13.44
N VAL A 249 11.25 38.88 -14.41
CA VAL A 249 10.83 37.48 -14.32
C VAL A 249 11.28 36.72 -15.57
N PRO A 250 11.78 35.47 -15.47
CA PRO A 250 12.17 34.70 -16.64
C PRO A 250 11.01 34.47 -17.61
N PHE A 251 11.27 34.60 -18.91
CA PHE A 251 10.27 34.35 -19.94
C PHE A 251 10.15 32.86 -20.26
N VAL A 252 9.01 32.25 -19.92
CA VAL A 252 8.66 30.87 -20.29
C VAL A 252 7.56 30.91 -21.36
N PRO A 253 7.84 30.54 -22.63
CA PRO A 253 6.88 30.69 -23.73
C PRO A 253 5.56 29.98 -23.50
N ASP A 254 5.62 28.79 -22.88
CA ASP A 254 4.46 27.93 -22.61
C ASP A 254 3.48 28.59 -21.64
N ALA A 255 3.99 29.25 -20.60
CA ALA A 255 3.17 29.96 -19.61
C ALA A 255 2.36 31.08 -20.27
N TRP A 256 2.91 31.78 -21.27
CA TRP A 256 2.27 32.91 -21.93
C TRP A 256 1.35 32.53 -23.10
N ARG A 257 1.24 31.24 -23.46
CA ARG A 257 0.37 30.82 -24.58
C ARG A 257 -1.10 31.04 -24.25
N ASN A 258 -1.81 31.69 -25.17
CA ASN A 258 -3.23 32.02 -25.07
C ASN A 258 -3.62 32.92 -23.89
N GLN A 259 -2.64 33.44 -23.16
CA GLN A 259 -2.90 34.43 -22.11
C GLN A 259 -3.27 35.79 -22.71
N LYS A 260 -4.02 36.57 -21.92
CA LYS A 260 -4.41 37.94 -22.26
C LYS A 260 -3.96 38.84 -21.11
N PRO A 261 -2.73 39.41 -21.17
CA PRO A 261 -2.23 40.23 -20.08
C PRO A 261 -3.11 41.46 -19.86
N THR A 262 -3.26 41.86 -18.61
CA THR A 262 -3.97 43.07 -18.16
C THR A 262 -3.10 44.33 -18.29
N PHE A 263 -1.80 44.15 -18.42
CA PHE A 263 -0.77 45.19 -18.50
C PHE A 263 0.14 44.98 -19.72
N ASP A 264 0.94 45.99 -20.05
CA ASP A 264 1.95 45.88 -21.12
C ASP A 264 3.12 45.02 -20.65
N VAL A 265 3.38 43.93 -21.37
CA VAL A 265 4.51 43.03 -21.07
C VAL A 265 5.75 43.56 -21.77
N ILE A 266 6.71 44.01 -20.98
CA ILE A 266 7.91 44.70 -21.45
C ILE A 266 9.11 43.74 -21.44
N ASN A 267 10.00 43.85 -22.41
CA ASN A 267 11.28 43.14 -22.42
C ASN A 267 12.20 43.74 -21.34
N GLY A 268 12.65 42.92 -20.39
CA GLY A 268 13.49 43.36 -19.28
C GLY A 268 14.86 43.91 -19.68
N ALA A 269 15.36 43.59 -20.88
CA ALA A 269 16.65 44.06 -21.38
C ALA A 269 16.54 45.31 -22.28
N THR A 270 15.52 45.39 -23.13
CA THR A 270 15.39 46.48 -24.12
C THR A 270 14.40 47.58 -23.70
N GLY A 271 13.50 47.30 -22.76
CA GLY A 271 12.43 48.23 -22.37
C GLY A 271 11.31 48.34 -23.40
N GLU A 272 11.31 47.52 -24.45
CA GLU A 272 10.28 47.53 -25.49
C GLU A 272 9.07 46.67 -25.10
N VAL A 273 7.86 47.10 -25.50
CA VAL A 273 6.63 46.35 -25.29
C VAL A 273 6.60 45.15 -26.24
N VAL A 274 6.63 43.94 -25.69
CA VAL A 274 6.56 42.68 -26.44
C VAL A 274 5.11 42.29 -26.68
N PHE A 275 4.28 42.35 -25.62
CA PHE A 275 2.85 42.03 -25.70
C PHE A 275 2.04 43.19 -25.10
N PRO A 276 1.20 43.86 -25.89
CA PRO A 276 0.38 44.95 -25.39
C PRO A 276 -0.77 44.44 -24.51
N ALA A 277 -1.16 45.27 -23.54
CA ALA A 277 -2.28 45.00 -22.65
C ALA A 277 -3.56 44.67 -23.43
N GLY A 278 -4.27 43.65 -22.99
CA GLY A 278 -5.53 43.20 -23.58
C GLY A 278 -5.40 42.45 -24.91
N ALA A 279 -4.20 42.29 -25.49
CA ALA A 279 -4.01 41.47 -26.68
C ALA A 279 -3.78 40.01 -26.30
N LYS A 280 -4.47 39.07 -26.97
CA LYS A 280 -4.24 37.65 -26.75
C LYS A 280 -2.88 37.24 -27.32
N VAL A 281 -2.02 36.66 -26.49
CA VAL A 281 -0.73 36.13 -26.90
C VAL A 281 -0.96 34.79 -27.62
N SER A 282 -0.83 34.79 -28.95
CA SER A 282 -0.93 33.54 -29.72
C SER A 282 0.29 32.65 -29.46
N PRO A 283 0.17 31.31 -29.56
CA PRO A 283 1.31 30.40 -29.44
C PRO A 283 2.46 30.74 -30.42
N ARG A 284 2.12 31.22 -31.62
CA ARG A 284 3.10 31.69 -32.61
C ARG A 284 3.85 32.92 -32.13
N ALA A 285 3.16 33.88 -31.50
CA ALA A 285 3.77 35.10 -30.98
C ALA A 285 4.70 34.80 -29.80
N ALA A 286 4.27 33.96 -28.84
CA ALA A 286 5.11 33.52 -27.73
C ALA A 286 6.39 32.81 -28.19
N ASN A 287 6.26 31.85 -29.11
CA ASN A 287 7.42 31.13 -29.65
C ASN A 287 8.33 32.03 -30.49
N LYS A 288 7.77 33.04 -31.18
CA LYS A 288 8.56 34.03 -31.92
C LYS A 288 9.37 34.90 -30.96
N ALA A 289 8.75 35.41 -29.89
CA ALA A 289 9.43 36.22 -28.88
C ALA A 289 10.63 35.49 -28.24
N ALA A 290 10.50 34.19 -27.96
CA ALA A 290 11.62 33.38 -27.49
C ALA A 290 12.74 33.25 -28.53
N LYS A 291 12.39 33.02 -29.81
CA LYS A 291 13.39 32.96 -30.90
C LYS A 291 14.09 34.29 -31.13
N ASP A 292 13.39 35.39 -30.91
CA ASP A 292 13.91 36.75 -31.02
C ASP A 292 14.78 37.15 -29.80
N GLY A 293 15.01 36.22 -28.86
CA GLY A 293 15.96 36.37 -27.76
C GLY A 293 15.38 36.92 -26.45
N LEU A 294 14.06 36.92 -26.28
CA LEU A 294 13.42 37.37 -25.04
C LEU A 294 13.73 36.40 -23.89
N ALA A 295 14.55 36.85 -22.94
CA ALA A 295 14.96 36.05 -21.77
C ALA A 295 14.21 36.43 -20.49
N ALA A 296 13.92 37.72 -20.29
CA ALA A 296 13.27 38.24 -19.09
C ALA A 296 12.18 39.26 -19.43
N LEU A 297 11.12 39.25 -18.64
CA LEU A 297 10.00 40.17 -18.71
C LEU A 297 10.08 41.16 -17.55
N LEU A 298 9.75 42.42 -17.80
CA LEU A 298 9.48 43.41 -16.76
C LEU A 298 7.97 43.46 -16.51
N ILE A 299 7.57 43.10 -15.30
CA ILE A 299 6.19 43.01 -14.84
C ILE A 299 5.94 44.11 -13.79
N PRO A 300 4.79 44.82 -13.81
CA PRO A 300 4.46 45.83 -12.80
C PRO A 300 4.41 45.26 -11.38
N THR A 301 4.73 46.09 -10.38
CA THR A 301 4.74 45.67 -8.96
C THR A 301 3.41 45.10 -8.49
N GLU A 302 2.29 45.63 -8.96
CA GLU A 302 0.94 45.19 -8.55
C GLU A 302 0.66 43.70 -8.85
N GLU A 303 1.34 43.12 -9.83
CA GLU A 303 1.12 41.74 -10.27
C GLU A 303 1.85 40.70 -9.42
N ILE A 304 2.70 41.14 -8.47
CA ILE A 304 3.29 40.25 -7.47
C ILE A 304 2.29 39.93 -6.35
N TYR A 305 1.29 40.78 -6.12
CA TYR A 305 0.30 40.55 -5.09
C TYR A 305 -0.56 39.33 -5.43
N GLY A 306 -0.89 38.52 -4.43
CA GLY A 306 -1.60 37.25 -4.65
C GLY A 306 -0.71 36.06 -4.96
N ARG A 307 0.58 36.28 -5.27
CA ARG A 307 1.56 35.20 -5.45
C ARG A 307 2.04 34.69 -4.10
N TYR A 308 2.55 33.46 -4.06
CA TYR A 308 2.95 32.79 -2.83
C TYR A 308 4.46 32.68 -2.70
N SER A 309 5.02 32.97 -1.53
CA SER A 309 6.44 32.77 -1.24
C SER A 309 6.80 31.28 -1.30
N ALA A 310 7.93 30.94 -1.90
CA ALA A 310 8.43 29.57 -1.89
C ALA A 310 9.20 29.23 -0.61
N LEU A 311 9.87 30.23 -0.03
CA LEU A 311 10.79 30.12 1.10
C LEU A 311 10.38 31.06 2.23
N ASP A 312 10.84 30.77 3.44
CA ASP A 312 10.78 31.70 4.56
C ASP A 312 11.77 32.86 4.29
N LEU A 313 11.25 34.09 4.25
CA LEU A 313 12.10 35.28 4.20
C LEU A 313 12.21 35.86 5.60
N VAL A 314 13.38 35.69 6.20
CA VAL A 314 13.68 36.13 7.56
C VAL A 314 14.84 37.11 7.58
N ASN A 315 14.87 37.95 8.60
CA ASN A 315 16.04 38.76 8.90
C ASN A 315 17.02 37.95 9.76
N ASP A 316 18.14 37.53 9.19
CA ASP A 316 19.16 36.73 9.89
C ASP A 316 19.72 37.39 11.16
N LYS A 317 19.61 38.71 11.31
CA LYS A 317 20.15 39.46 12.47
C LYS A 317 19.14 39.63 13.59
N THR A 318 17.86 39.84 13.26
CA THR A 318 16.80 40.11 14.25
C THR A 318 15.89 38.91 14.50
N GLY A 319 15.90 37.91 13.62
CA GLY A 319 14.96 36.79 13.63
C GLY A 319 13.52 37.21 13.24
N GLU A 320 13.33 38.43 12.73
CA GLU A 320 12.03 38.88 12.25
C GLU A 320 11.67 38.14 10.96
N ILE A 321 10.49 37.53 10.92
CA ILE A 321 9.97 36.85 9.73
C ILE A 321 9.19 37.88 8.90
N TYR A 322 9.64 38.11 7.65
CA TYR A 322 8.97 39.01 6.71
C TYR A 322 7.80 38.34 5.99
N ILE A 323 7.99 37.10 5.56
CA ILE A 323 6.95 36.25 4.95
C ILE A 323 7.34 34.78 5.16
N GLU A 324 6.38 33.96 5.54
CA GLU A 324 6.57 32.50 5.65
C GLU A 324 6.36 31.82 4.29
N ALA A 325 6.95 30.64 4.13
CA ALA A 325 6.78 29.79 2.97
C ALA A 325 5.29 29.45 2.78
N GLY A 326 4.80 29.65 1.57
CA GLY A 326 3.40 29.47 1.20
C GLY A 326 2.48 30.63 1.59
N ASP A 327 2.95 31.68 2.27
CA ASP A 327 2.15 32.89 2.45
C ASP A 327 2.07 33.75 1.21
N GLU A 328 0.99 34.51 1.13
CA GLU A 328 0.72 35.42 0.03
C GLU A 328 1.55 36.70 0.18
N VAL A 329 2.12 37.17 -0.93
CA VAL A 329 2.79 38.47 -0.99
C VAL A 329 1.73 39.57 -0.91
N SER A 330 1.65 40.21 0.25
CA SER A 330 0.81 41.37 0.51
C SER A 330 1.59 42.67 0.38
N ALA A 331 0.90 43.80 0.21
CA ALA A 331 1.53 45.13 0.22
C ALA A 331 2.31 45.40 1.51
N GLU A 332 1.79 44.95 2.66
CA GLU A 332 2.44 45.15 3.96
C GLU A 332 3.77 44.39 4.05
N ASN A 333 3.80 43.12 3.65
CA ASN A 333 5.02 42.31 3.71
C ASN A 333 6.02 42.75 2.64
N LEU A 334 5.55 43.18 1.46
CA LEU A 334 6.41 43.73 0.43
C LEU A 334 7.11 45.01 0.88
N GLU A 335 6.42 45.91 1.59
CA GLU A 335 7.05 47.11 2.17
C GLU A 335 8.15 46.75 3.18
N LYS A 336 7.96 45.69 3.98
CA LYS A 336 8.98 45.21 4.92
C LYS A 336 10.21 44.69 4.17
N LEU A 337 10.00 43.91 3.11
CA LEU A 337 11.07 43.41 2.25
C LEU A 337 11.84 44.55 1.56
N ASP A 338 11.13 45.58 1.08
CA ASP A 338 11.73 46.76 0.47
C ASP A 338 12.59 47.55 1.47
N LYS A 339 12.10 47.74 2.70
CA LYS A 339 12.87 48.37 3.79
C LYS A 339 14.08 47.55 4.19
N ALA A 340 14.00 46.23 4.09
CA ALA A 340 15.12 45.31 4.34
C ALA A 340 16.14 45.28 3.18
N GLY A 341 15.80 45.86 2.02
CA GLY A 341 16.65 45.87 0.84
C GLY A 341 16.70 44.52 0.10
N ILE A 342 15.68 43.68 0.27
CA ILE A 342 15.57 42.39 -0.42
C ILE A 342 15.03 42.65 -1.83
N ASP A 343 15.89 42.47 -2.83
CA ASP A 343 15.59 42.70 -4.24
C ASP A 343 15.29 41.41 -5.01
N ARG A 344 15.42 40.24 -4.40
CA ARG A 344 15.16 38.94 -5.00
C ARG A 344 14.20 38.14 -4.13
N ILE A 345 13.14 37.63 -4.74
CA ILE A 345 12.13 36.79 -4.09
C ILE A 345 11.88 35.55 -4.96
N GLU A 346 11.77 34.39 -4.34
CA GLU A 346 11.38 33.15 -5.02
C GLU A 346 9.92 32.84 -4.72
N LEU A 347 9.10 32.74 -5.77
CA LEU A 347 7.66 32.54 -5.67
C LEU A 347 7.26 31.21 -6.29
N LEU A 348 6.18 30.62 -5.80
CA LEU A 348 5.61 29.40 -6.36
C LEU A 348 4.97 29.66 -7.73
N ASP A 349 5.26 28.80 -8.70
CA ASP A 349 4.70 28.84 -10.06
C ASP A 349 3.26 28.31 -10.08
N ILE A 350 2.35 29.08 -9.49
CA ILE A 350 0.93 28.79 -9.41
C ILE A 350 0.19 29.79 -10.29
N ASP A 351 -0.52 29.28 -11.30
CA ASP A 351 -1.27 30.09 -12.28
C ASP A 351 -2.79 29.95 -12.15
N HIS A 352 -3.28 29.09 -11.25
CA HIS A 352 -4.69 28.77 -11.01
C HIS A 352 -5.44 28.19 -12.23
N VAL A 353 -4.74 27.89 -13.32
CA VAL A 353 -5.31 27.34 -14.56
C VAL A 353 -4.74 25.96 -14.84
N ASN A 354 -3.42 25.85 -14.96
CA ASN A 354 -2.71 24.60 -15.20
C ASN A 354 -2.15 24.00 -13.91
N THR A 355 -1.88 24.83 -12.90
CA THR A 355 -1.32 24.43 -11.61
C THR A 355 -2.08 25.15 -10.50
N GLY A 356 -2.83 24.40 -9.70
CA GLY A 356 -3.58 24.96 -8.58
C GLY A 356 -2.84 24.92 -7.22
N PRO A 357 -3.21 25.80 -6.26
CA PRO A 357 -2.58 25.90 -4.94
C PRO A 357 -3.03 24.79 -3.96
N TRP A 358 -3.22 23.55 -4.42
CA TRP A 358 -3.80 22.46 -3.64
C TRP A 358 -3.00 22.07 -2.39
N MET A 359 -1.70 21.83 -2.55
CA MET A 359 -0.81 21.43 -1.45
C MET A 359 -0.54 22.62 -0.52
N ARG A 360 -0.39 23.83 -1.08
CA ARG A 360 -0.27 25.06 -0.29
C ARG A 360 -1.50 25.30 0.59
N ASN A 361 -2.70 25.16 0.03
CA ASN A 361 -3.95 25.35 0.79
C ASN A 361 -4.12 24.25 1.85
N THR A 362 -3.65 23.04 1.55
CA THR A 362 -3.64 21.95 2.52
C THR A 362 -2.69 22.23 3.67
N LEU A 363 -1.48 22.73 3.38
CA LEU A 363 -0.50 23.14 4.38
C LEU A 363 -1.06 24.21 5.33
N LYS A 364 -1.73 25.24 4.79
CA LYS A 364 -2.38 26.29 5.61
C LYS A 364 -3.61 25.80 6.39
N ALA A 365 -4.23 24.69 5.98
CA ALA A 365 -5.33 24.07 6.70
C ALA A 365 -4.86 23.09 7.78
N ASP A 366 -3.60 22.67 7.73
CA ASP A 366 -3.00 21.77 8.69
C ASP A 366 -2.72 22.47 10.01
N LYS A 367 -2.78 21.70 11.10
CA LYS A 367 -2.44 22.16 12.45
C LYS A 367 -1.08 21.63 12.90
N ALA A 368 -0.53 20.64 12.21
CA ALA A 368 0.82 20.16 12.47
C ALA A 368 1.82 21.16 11.89
N GLU A 369 2.73 21.62 12.75
CA GLU A 369 3.80 22.57 12.38
C GLU A 369 5.13 21.84 12.15
N ASP A 370 5.30 20.66 12.75
CA ASP A 370 6.52 19.88 12.68
C ASP A 370 6.24 18.36 12.64
N ARG A 371 7.32 17.59 12.51
CA ARG A 371 7.30 16.12 12.47
C ARG A 371 6.74 15.51 13.75
N ASP A 372 7.06 16.04 14.93
CA ASP A 372 6.68 15.45 16.21
C ASP A 372 5.16 15.63 16.46
N HIS A 373 4.61 16.80 16.13
CA HIS A 373 3.17 17.07 16.13
C HIS A 373 2.43 16.18 15.14
N ALA A 374 2.96 16.04 13.92
CA ALA A 374 2.39 15.16 12.91
C ALA A 374 2.35 13.68 13.35
N LEU A 375 3.45 13.16 13.89
CA LEU A 375 3.53 11.81 14.45
C LEU A 375 2.53 11.61 15.61
N SER A 376 2.42 12.61 16.48
CA SER A 376 1.46 12.62 17.60
C SER A 376 0.01 12.56 17.13
N ASP A 377 -0.34 13.31 16.07
CA ASP A 377 -1.69 13.31 15.51
C ASP A 377 -2.03 12.00 14.79
N ILE A 378 -1.09 11.43 14.05
CA ILE A 378 -1.23 10.09 13.46
C ILE A 378 -1.42 9.05 14.58
N TYR A 379 -0.63 9.12 15.65
CA TYR A 379 -0.74 8.21 16.79
C TYR A 379 -2.14 8.28 17.43
N ARG A 380 -2.66 9.48 17.69
CA ARG A 380 -4.00 9.68 18.27
C ARG A 380 -5.12 9.14 17.40
N VAL A 381 -4.97 9.19 16.08
CA VAL A 381 -5.94 8.59 15.14
C VAL A 381 -5.86 7.07 15.20
N MET A 382 -4.65 6.51 15.29
CA MET A 382 -4.46 5.07 15.29
C MET A 382 -4.83 4.42 16.63
N ARG A 383 -4.51 5.07 17.74
CA ARG A 383 -4.75 4.62 19.12
C ARG A 383 -5.45 5.72 19.93
N PRO A 384 -6.77 5.89 19.76
CA PRO A 384 -7.50 6.91 20.50
C PRO A 384 -7.49 6.62 22.01
N GLY A 385 -7.02 7.58 22.80
CA GLY A 385 -7.01 7.51 24.27
C GLY A 385 -5.68 7.15 24.90
N GLU A 386 -4.69 6.68 24.13
CA GLU A 386 -3.32 6.50 24.62
C GLU A 386 -2.52 7.80 24.41
N PRO A 387 -1.80 8.30 25.44
CA PRO A 387 -0.96 9.48 25.27
C PRO A 387 0.24 9.14 24.34
N PRO A 388 0.50 9.94 23.30
CA PRO A 388 1.65 9.73 22.42
C PRO A 388 2.94 10.16 23.12
N THR A 389 3.98 9.34 23.00
CA THR A 389 5.38 9.76 23.22
C THR A 389 6.09 9.76 21.87
N ARG A 390 7.18 10.53 21.75
CA ARG A 390 7.91 10.63 20.47
C ARG A 390 8.36 9.26 19.94
N GLU A 391 8.98 8.47 20.80
CA GLU A 391 9.47 7.12 20.46
C GLU A 391 8.34 6.16 20.08
N THR A 392 7.23 6.17 20.83
CA THR A 392 6.09 5.28 20.52
C THR A 392 5.37 5.69 19.25
N ALA A 393 5.29 6.99 18.96
CA ALA A 393 4.69 7.50 17.73
C ALA A 393 5.56 7.21 16.50
N GLU A 394 6.87 7.39 16.61
CA GLU A 394 7.82 7.06 15.54
C GLU A 394 7.87 5.57 15.25
N SER A 395 7.95 4.72 16.29
CA SER A 395 7.90 3.26 16.13
C SER A 395 6.58 2.79 15.52
N LEU A 396 5.45 3.38 15.93
CA LEU A 396 4.16 3.08 15.32
C LEU A 396 4.16 3.45 13.84
N PHE A 397 4.59 4.66 13.48
CA PHE A 397 4.61 5.15 12.11
C PHE A 397 5.51 4.31 11.21
N ALA A 398 6.73 4.01 11.67
CA ALA A 398 7.66 3.11 10.98
C ALA A 398 7.01 1.74 10.71
N GLY A 399 6.37 1.18 11.73
CA GLY A 399 5.68 -0.11 11.67
C GLY A 399 4.44 -0.14 10.77
N LEU A 400 3.91 1.01 10.32
CA LEU A 400 2.74 1.04 9.43
C LEU A 400 3.10 0.80 7.97
N PHE A 401 4.26 1.26 7.49
CA PHE A 401 4.56 1.32 6.05
C PHE A 401 5.97 0.84 5.68
N PHE A 402 6.91 0.87 6.62
CA PHE A 402 8.35 0.66 6.37
C PHE A 402 8.89 -0.62 6.98
N ASP A 403 8.10 -1.30 7.81
CA ASP A 403 8.45 -2.57 8.45
C ASP A 403 8.01 -3.75 7.57
N PRO A 404 8.94 -4.57 7.03
CA PRO A 404 8.61 -5.71 6.19
C PRO A 404 7.81 -6.80 6.92
N ASP A 405 7.91 -6.87 8.25
CA ASP A 405 7.14 -7.83 9.06
C ASP A 405 5.69 -7.39 9.22
N ARG A 406 5.34 -6.14 8.87
CA ARG A 406 3.99 -5.57 9.00
C ARG A 406 3.37 -5.12 7.69
N TYR A 407 4.21 -4.73 6.72
CA TYR A 407 3.80 -4.18 5.45
C TYR A 407 4.44 -4.92 4.27
N ASP A 408 3.62 -5.27 3.28
CA ASP A 408 4.05 -5.98 2.10
C ASP A 408 3.11 -5.64 0.93
N LEU A 409 3.65 -5.09 -0.15
CA LEU A 409 2.95 -4.88 -1.42
C LEU A 409 2.86 -6.15 -2.26
N SER A 410 3.66 -7.18 -1.95
CA SER A 410 4.09 -8.25 -2.85
C SER A 410 4.83 -7.74 -4.09
N ALA A 411 5.60 -8.60 -4.74
CA ALA A 411 6.28 -8.27 -6.00
C ALA A 411 5.31 -7.75 -7.07
N VAL A 412 4.11 -8.35 -7.16
CA VAL A 412 3.07 -7.89 -8.10
C VAL A 412 2.60 -6.47 -7.76
N GLY A 413 2.38 -6.17 -6.48
CA GLY A 413 1.96 -4.82 -6.09
C GLY A 413 3.03 -3.77 -6.34
N ARG A 414 4.30 -4.12 -6.09
CA ARG A 414 5.46 -3.27 -6.39
C ARG A 414 5.57 -2.99 -7.89
N VAL A 415 5.50 -4.01 -8.74
CA VAL A 415 5.49 -3.85 -10.21
C VAL A 415 4.35 -2.93 -10.65
N LYS A 416 3.13 -3.14 -10.14
CA LYS A 416 1.97 -2.30 -10.49
C LYS A 416 2.14 -0.85 -10.05
N LEU A 417 2.70 -0.62 -8.86
CA LEU A 417 3.00 0.71 -8.35
C LEU A 417 4.05 1.40 -9.22
N ASN A 418 5.15 0.72 -9.51
CA ASN A 418 6.24 1.21 -10.35
C ASN A 418 5.76 1.56 -11.75
N MET A 419 5.02 0.66 -12.40
CA MET A 419 4.46 0.90 -13.74
C MET A 419 3.48 2.07 -13.78
N ARG A 420 2.67 2.24 -12.73
CA ARG A 420 1.63 3.29 -12.71
C ARG A 420 2.19 4.67 -12.42
N LEU A 421 3.28 4.75 -11.66
CA LEU A 421 3.91 6.00 -11.21
C LEU A 421 5.24 6.31 -11.90
N ASP A 422 5.68 5.44 -12.82
CA ASP A 422 6.97 5.51 -13.51
C ASP A 422 8.16 5.57 -12.53
N LEU A 423 8.18 4.63 -11.57
CA LEU A 423 9.22 4.54 -10.54
C LEU A 423 10.22 3.43 -10.85
N ASP A 424 11.50 3.74 -10.62
CA ASP A 424 12.60 2.78 -10.70
C ASP A 424 12.89 2.22 -9.30
N ALA A 425 12.28 1.08 -8.99
CA ALA A 425 12.44 0.39 -7.72
C ALA A 425 12.53 -1.12 -7.97
N PRO A 426 13.41 -1.84 -7.25
CA PRO A 426 13.46 -3.29 -7.35
C PRO A 426 12.11 -3.94 -7.01
N ASP A 427 11.73 -4.96 -7.79
CA ASP A 427 10.44 -5.67 -7.63
C ASP A 427 10.35 -6.45 -6.31
N ASP A 428 11.48 -6.75 -5.67
CA ASP A 428 11.60 -7.40 -4.37
C ASP A 428 11.50 -6.43 -3.18
N HIS A 429 11.55 -5.11 -3.41
CA HIS A 429 11.32 -4.12 -2.37
C HIS A 429 9.81 -3.97 -2.10
N THR A 430 9.27 -4.73 -1.16
CA THR A 430 7.82 -4.79 -0.95
C THR A 430 7.23 -3.82 0.09
N THR A 431 8.06 -3.15 0.90
CA THR A 431 7.64 -2.03 1.78
C THR A 431 7.40 -0.76 0.97
N LEU A 432 6.69 0.24 1.51
CA LEU A 432 6.61 1.56 0.88
C LEU A 432 7.89 2.36 1.12
N ARG A 433 8.23 3.23 0.16
CA ARG A 433 9.27 4.25 0.28
C ARG A 433 8.65 5.63 0.38
N THR A 434 9.41 6.59 0.92
CA THR A 434 9.02 7.99 0.92
C THR A 434 8.75 8.49 -0.51
N GLU A 435 9.58 8.11 -1.49
CA GLU A 435 9.37 8.51 -2.88
C GLU A 435 8.05 7.97 -3.45
N ASP A 436 7.65 6.76 -3.05
CA ASP A 436 6.40 6.16 -3.51
C ASP A 436 5.20 7.01 -3.05
N ILE A 437 5.17 7.40 -1.78
CA ILE A 437 4.09 8.21 -1.20
C ILE A 437 4.05 9.59 -1.87
N LEU A 438 5.21 10.24 -2.04
CA LEU A 438 5.32 11.53 -2.72
C LEU A 438 4.82 11.45 -4.17
N ALA A 439 5.18 10.40 -4.90
CA ALA A 439 4.72 10.17 -6.27
C ALA A 439 3.20 9.98 -6.32
N VAL A 440 2.61 9.21 -5.40
CA VAL A 440 1.15 9.03 -5.32
C VAL A 440 0.44 10.36 -5.13
N VAL A 441 0.88 11.18 -4.17
CA VAL A 441 0.29 12.49 -3.90
C VAL A 441 0.48 13.43 -5.10
N LYS A 442 1.65 13.41 -5.75
CA LYS A 442 1.94 14.24 -6.92
C LYS A 442 1.06 13.87 -8.10
N THR A 443 0.86 12.58 -8.38
CA THR A 443 -0.07 12.12 -9.41
C THR A 443 -1.51 12.49 -9.08
N LEU A 444 -1.95 12.37 -7.82
CA LEU A 444 -3.30 12.76 -7.39
C LEU A 444 -3.55 14.27 -7.62
N VAL A 445 -2.57 15.10 -7.25
CA VAL A 445 -2.62 16.55 -7.49
C VAL A 445 -2.60 16.85 -8.99
N GLY A 446 -1.79 16.15 -9.77
CA GLY A 446 -1.76 16.27 -11.24
C GLY A 446 -3.11 15.93 -11.89
N LEU A 447 -3.82 14.90 -11.41
CA LEU A 447 -5.15 14.56 -11.92
C LEU A 447 -6.15 15.68 -11.68
N LYS A 448 -6.03 16.39 -10.54
CA LYS A 448 -6.85 17.57 -10.25
C LYS A 448 -6.56 18.74 -11.20
N ASP A 449 -5.30 18.92 -11.59
CA ASP A 449 -4.87 19.86 -12.63
C ASP A 449 -5.26 19.41 -14.06
N GLY A 450 -5.89 18.24 -14.22
CA GLY A 450 -6.22 17.67 -15.53
C GLY A 450 -5.05 16.98 -16.24
N LYS A 451 -3.97 16.67 -15.53
CA LYS A 451 -2.79 15.96 -16.04
C LYS A 451 -2.90 14.47 -15.69
N GLY A 452 -3.10 13.64 -16.71
CA GLY A 452 -3.21 12.18 -16.59
C GLY A 452 -4.64 11.66 -16.61
N GLU A 453 -4.78 10.34 -16.47
CA GLU A 453 -6.07 9.64 -16.52
C GLU A 453 -6.34 8.84 -15.23
N ILE A 454 -7.61 8.64 -14.91
CA ILE A 454 -8.04 7.77 -13.81
C ILE A 454 -8.00 6.29 -14.20
N ASP A 455 -7.93 5.42 -13.20
CA ASP A 455 -7.94 3.98 -13.40
C ASP A 455 -9.37 3.43 -13.41
N ASP A 456 -9.61 2.44 -14.27
CA ASP A 456 -10.85 1.65 -14.20
C ASP A 456 -10.73 0.57 -13.11
N ILE A 457 -11.46 0.77 -12.02
CA ILE A 457 -11.49 -0.13 -10.85
C ILE A 457 -12.09 -1.51 -11.21
N ASP A 458 -12.91 -1.59 -12.26
CA ASP A 458 -13.58 -2.82 -12.67
C ASP A 458 -12.78 -3.61 -13.70
N ASN A 459 -11.66 -3.07 -14.19
CA ASN A 459 -10.72 -3.80 -15.03
C ASN A 459 -10.19 -5.03 -14.28
N LEU A 460 -10.25 -6.21 -14.92
CA LEU A 460 -9.75 -7.46 -14.36
C LEU A 460 -8.25 -7.42 -14.05
N GLY A 461 -7.47 -6.59 -14.74
CA GLY A 461 -6.06 -6.34 -14.39
C GLY A 461 -5.89 -5.72 -13.00
N ASN A 462 -6.91 -5.04 -12.47
CA ASN A 462 -6.97 -4.48 -11.11
C ASN A 462 -7.67 -5.40 -10.11
N ARG A 463 -8.04 -6.61 -10.53
CA ARG A 463 -8.64 -7.64 -9.69
C ARG A 463 -7.72 -8.85 -9.62
N ARG A 464 -7.67 -9.48 -8.45
CA ARG A 464 -6.93 -10.72 -8.21
C ARG A 464 -7.85 -11.76 -7.62
N VAL A 465 -7.68 -13.00 -8.06
CA VAL A 465 -8.35 -14.16 -7.48
C VAL A 465 -7.45 -14.77 -6.40
N ARG A 466 -7.94 -14.86 -5.17
CA ARG A 466 -7.35 -15.67 -4.11
C ARG A 466 -8.03 -17.03 -4.11
N SER A 467 -7.23 -18.06 -4.25
CA SER A 467 -7.66 -19.44 -4.08
C SER A 467 -7.53 -19.88 -2.62
N VAL A 468 -8.02 -21.07 -2.30
CA VAL A 468 -8.12 -21.58 -0.93
C VAL A 468 -6.80 -21.56 -0.16
N GLY A 469 -5.67 -21.89 -0.81
CA GLY A 469 -4.37 -21.94 -0.16
C GLY A 469 -3.93 -20.58 0.37
N GLU A 470 -4.04 -19.54 -0.45
CA GLU A 470 -3.68 -18.15 -0.08
C GLU A 470 -4.62 -17.59 1.00
N LEU A 471 -5.91 -17.91 0.93
CA LEU A 471 -6.87 -17.49 1.95
C LEU A 471 -6.54 -18.10 3.31
N LEU A 472 -6.23 -19.40 3.33
CA LEU A 472 -5.87 -20.10 4.55
C LEU A 472 -4.51 -19.67 5.10
N GLU A 473 -3.53 -19.42 4.23
CA GLU A 473 -2.22 -18.87 4.61
C GLU A 473 -2.36 -17.60 5.46
N ASN A 474 -3.17 -16.65 4.98
CA ASN A 474 -3.38 -15.39 5.68
C ASN A 474 -4.09 -15.58 7.03
N GLN A 475 -5.09 -16.44 7.10
CA GLN A 475 -5.79 -16.72 8.36
C GLN A 475 -4.89 -17.44 9.37
N TYR A 476 -4.09 -18.39 8.89
CA TYR A 476 -3.14 -19.11 9.73
C TYR A 476 -2.06 -18.17 10.28
N ARG A 477 -1.53 -17.26 9.45
CA ARG A 477 -0.58 -16.22 9.88
C ARG A 477 -1.15 -15.34 11.00
N VAL A 478 -2.40 -14.89 10.88
CA VAL A 478 -3.07 -14.12 11.95
C VAL A 478 -3.14 -14.91 13.27
N GLY A 479 -3.41 -16.21 13.18
CA GLY A 479 -3.37 -17.13 14.32
C GLY A 479 -1.98 -17.25 14.95
N LEU A 480 -0.93 -17.38 14.12
CA LEU A 480 0.46 -17.44 14.58
C LEU A 480 0.93 -16.13 15.22
N LEU A 481 0.59 -14.96 14.67
CA LEU A 481 0.96 -13.66 15.26
C LEU A 481 0.33 -13.45 16.65
N ARG A 482 -0.87 -13.99 16.89
CA ARG A 482 -1.49 -14.00 18.23
C ARG A 482 -0.73 -14.92 19.19
N MET A 483 -0.29 -16.07 18.69
CA MET A 483 0.53 -17.02 19.45
C MET A 483 1.90 -16.42 19.78
N GLU A 484 2.54 -15.74 18.83
CA GLU A 484 3.85 -15.11 18.98
C GLU A 484 3.89 -14.17 20.18
N ARG A 485 2.90 -13.28 20.31
CA ARG A 485 2.79 -12.36 21.46
C ARG A 485 2.75 -13.11 22.79
N ALA A 486 1.91 -14.15 22.87
CA ALA A 486 1.78 -14.96 24.07
C ALA A 486 3.08 -15.73 24.40
N VAL A 487 3.80 -16.20 23.37
CA VAL A 487 5.10 -16.87 23.53
C VAL A 487 6.16 -15.88 24.04
N LYS A 488 6.25 -14.68 23.47
CA LYS A 488 7.17 -13.61 23.92
C LYS A 488 6.95 -13.24 25.40
N GLU A 489 5.69 -13.09 25.80
CA GLU A 489 5.32 -12.81 27.19
C GLU A 489 5.67 -13.99 28.14
N ARG A 490 5.47 -15.23 27.70
CA ARG A 490 5.83 -16.42 28.48
C ARG A 490 7.33 -16.60 28.65
N MET A 491 8.12 -16.42 27.59
CA MET A 491 9.58 -16.52 27.67
C MET A 491 10.18 -15.49 28.62
N SER A 492 9.53 -14.33 28.78
CA SER A 492 10.01 -13.27 29.67
C SER A 492 9.60 -13.45 31.13
N SER A 493 8.61 -14.32 31.41
CA SER A 493 8.04 -14.51 32.75
C SER A 493 8.47 -15.82 33.43
N VAL A 494 9.00 -16.78 32.67
CA VAL A 494 9.40 -18.09 33.17
C VAL A 494 10.89 -18.29 32.97
N ASP A 495 11.53 -19.03 33.87
CA ASP A 495 12.94 -19.43 33.71
C ASP A 495 13.09 -20.38 32.52
N VAL A 496 13.60 -19.83 31.42
CA VAL A 496 13.74 -20.50 30.12
C VAL A 496 14.67 -21.72 30.20
N SER A 497 15.59 -21.75 31.16
CA SER A 497 16.52 -22.87 31.35
C SER A 497 15.84 -24.17 31.79
N THR A 498 14.63 -24.10 32.33
CA THR A 498 13.91 -25.27 32.88
C THR A 498 12.74 -25.75 32.02
N VAL A 499 12.27 -24.94 31.08
CA VAL A 499 11.09 -25.24 30.24
C VAL A 499 11.46 -25.94 28.93
N MET A 500 10.49 -26.65 28.36
CA MET A 500 10.57 -27.23 27.02
C MET A 500 9.75 -26.39 26.02
N PRO A 501 10.02 -26.47 24.70
CA PRO A 501 9.27 -25.74 23.68
C PRO A 501 7.74 -25.89 23.78
N ASN A 502 7.24 -27.09 24.10
CA ASN A 502 5.81 -27.34 24.25
C ASN A 502 5.16 -26.58 25.43
N ASP A 503 5.92 -26.20 26.45
CA ASP A 503 5.42 -25.45 27.61
C ASP A 503 5.21 -23.95 27.27
N LEU A 504 6.00 -23.45 26.32
CA LEU A 504 5.94 -22.06 25.86
C LEU A 504 4.81 -21.84 24.86
N ILE A 505 4.46 -22.86 24.08
CA ILE A 505 3.50 -22.74 22.99
C ILE A 505 2.08 -23.09 23.42
N ASN A 506 1.15 -22.25 22.97
CA ASN A 506 -0.27 -22.58 22.97
C ASN A 506 -0.79 -22.50 21.54
N ALA A 507 -1.02 -23.65 20.90
CA ALA A 507 -1.50 -23.72 19.51
C ALA A 507 -2.96 -23.26 19.34
N LYS A 508 -3.73 -23.09 20.43
CA LYS A 508 -5.17 -22.76 20.36
C LYS A 508 -5.51 -21.55 19.47
N PRO A 509 -4.78 -20.42 19.49
CA PRO A 509 -5.08 -19.29 18.61
C PRO A 509 -4.94 -19.63 17.12
N ALA A 510 -3.92 -20.41 16.75
CA ALA A 510 -3.70 -20.86 15.37
C ALA A 510 -4.78 -21.86 14.93
N VAL A 511 -5.08 -22.85 15.77
CA VAL A 511 -6.16 -23.83 15.55
C VAL A 511 -7.52 -23.15 15.42
N ALA A 512 -7.81 -22.17 16.27
CA ALA A 512 -9.05 -21.42 16.23
C ALA A 512 -9.21 -20.66 14.92
N ALA A 513 -8.15 -20.03 14.39
CA ALA A 513 -8.19 -19.31 13.12
C ALA A 513 -8.52 -20.25 11.94
N VAL A 514 -7.94 -21.45 11.91
CA VAL A 514 -8.27 -22.47 10.89
C VAL A 514 -9.72 -22.93 11.02
N ARG A 515 -10.16 -23.24 12.25
CA ARG A 515 -11.53 -23.69 12.51
C ARG A 515 -12.56 -22.62 12.15
N GLU A 516 -12.28 -21.36 12.45
CA GLU A 516 -13.13 -20.22 12.10
C GLU A 516 -13.22 -20.06 10.58
N PHE A 517 -12.09 -20.13 9.87
CA PHE A 517 -12.06 -20.08 8.41
C PHE A 517 -12.94 -21.16 7.76
N PHE A 518 -12.81 -22.42 8.16
CA PHE A 518 -13.63 -23.50 7.59
C PHE A 518 -15.05 -23.56 8.17
N GLY A 519 -15.31 -22.95 9.32
CA GLY A 519 -16.56 -23.04 10.05
C GLY A 519 -17.54 -21.90 9.74
N SER A 520 -17.07 -20.66 9.84
CA SER A 520 -17.89 -19.44 9.81
C SER A 520 -17.58 -18.49 8.66
N SER A 521 -16.52 -18.73 7.88
CA SER A 521 -16.22 -17.89 6.70
C SER A 521 -17.35 -17.93 5.68
N GLN A 522 -17.70 -16.77 5.14
CA GLN A 522 -18.67 -16.64 4.04
C GLN A 522 -18.20 -17.36 2.76
N LEU A 523 -16.88 -17.55 2.61
CA LEU A 523 -16.28 -18.27 1.49
C LEU A 523 -16.36 -19.79 1.65
N SER A 524 -16.56 -20.28 2.89
CA SER A 524 -16.72 -21.70 3.18
C SER A 524 -18.20 -22.09 3.15
N GLN A 525 -18.66 -22.57 2.01
CA GLN A 525 -20.08 -22.84 1.76
C GLN A 525 -20.38 -24.33 1.78
N PHE A 526 -21.61 -24.70 2.14
CA PHE A 526 -22.10 -26.07 1.93
C PHE A 526 -22.10 -26.38 0.43
N MET A 527 -21.58 -27.55 0.09
CA MET A 527 -21.50 -27.95 -1.31
C MET A 527 -22.89 -28.09 -1.94
N ASP A 528 -23.05 -27.58 -3.17
CA ASP A 528 -24.29 -27.79 -3.93
C ASP A 528 -24.20 -29.14 -4.64
N GLN A 529 -24.90 -30.13 -4.08
CA GLN A 529 -24.90 -31.52 -4.51
C GLN A 529 -26.16 -31.88 -5.32
N THR A 530 -26.87 -30.89 -5.89
CA THR A 530 -28.11 -31.16 -6.65
C THR A 530 -27.84 -32.02 -7.90
N ASN A 531 -26.71 -31.80 -8.58
CA ASN A 531 -26.26 -32.57 -9.74
C ASN A 531 -24.75 -32.30 -10.00
N PRO A 532 -24.07 -33.13 -10.82
CA PRO A 532 -22.64 -32.95 -11.07
C PRO A 532 -22.23 -31.59 -11.67
N LEU A 533 -23.12 -30.95 -12.45
CA LEU A 533 -22.83 -29.64 -13.03
C LEU A 533 -22.86 -28.54 -11.97
N SER A 534 -23.83 -28.59 -11.05
CA SER A 534 -23.90 -27.70 -9.88
C SER A 534 -22.61 -27.80 -9.05
N GLU A 535 -22.13 -29.01 -8.79
CA GLU A 535 -20.90 -29.25 -8.03
C GLU A 535 -19.67 -28.60 -8.68
N VAL A 536 -19.46 -28.86 -9.98
CA VAL A 536 -18.32 -28.32 -10.72
C VAL A 536 -18.40 -26.80 -10.82
N THR A 537 -19.60 -26.25 -11.05
CA THR A 537 -19.82 -24.80 -11.11
C THR A 537 -19.53 -24.14 -9.77
N HIS A 538 -19.93 -24.77 -8.67
CA HIS A 538 -19.70 -24.23 -7.32
C HIS A 538 -18.20 -24.17 -6.99
N LYS A 539 -17.44 -25.22 -7.29
CA LYS A 539 -15.98 -25.28 -7.04
C LYS A 539 -15.18 -24.23 -7.81
N ARG A 540 -15.68 -23.81 -8.98
CA ARG A 540 -15.06 -22.83 -9.88
C ARG A 540 -15.60 -21.42 -9.70
N ARG A 541 -16.53 -21.23 -8.76
CA ARG A 541 -17.13 -19.93 -8.51
C ARG A 541 -16.06 -18.97 -7.97
N VAL A 542 -16.14 -17.73 -8.42
CA VAL A 542 -15.38 -16.62 -7.88
C VAL A 542 -16.37 -15.65 -7.26
N SER A 543 -16.09 -15.23 -6.03
CA SER A 543 -16.93 -14.32 -5.25
C SER A 543 -16.22 -12.98 -5.05
N ALA A 544 -16.92 -11.85 -5.19
CA ALA A 544 -16.39 -10.52 -4.88
C ALA A 544 -16.61 -10.10 -3.42
N LEU A 545 -17.07 -11.03 -2.57
CA LEU A 545 -17.30 -10.81 -1.13
C LEU A 545 -15.99 -10.55 -0.37
#